data_AF-A0A9R0E6V1-F1
#
_entry.id   AF-A0A9R0E6V1-F1
#
_cell.length_a   1.000
_cell.length_b   1.000
_cell.length_c   1.000
_cell.angle_alpha   90.00
_cell.angle_beta   90.00
_cell.angle_gamma   90.00
#
_symmetry.space_group_name_H-M   'P 1'
#
loop_
_entity.id
_entity.type
_entity.pdbx_description
1 polymer ?
#
loop_
_entity_poly.entity_id
_entity_poly.type
_entity_poly.pdbx_seq_one_letter_code
_entity_poly.pdbx_strand_id
1 'polypeptide(L)'
;MVESVLNRYCLVSKVCCFCVSLRNGCILIALAGFIPCVYLFMVYASGDSTLLNHGVHPIVTEIILHIYATLGLLLCGVNIILIVGAIRFNEKLIIYYLRFACVYFALDVFCVMVICIFAVIGGFFTFAGLYLLVAICYWILIYFYVLPVVNGFRKKIHTIVIYVN
;
A
#
# COMPACT_ATOMS: atom_id res chain seq x y z
N MET A 1 -29.66 -10.57 18.72
CA MET A 1 -29.27 -11.89 18.17
C MET A 1 -28.28 -11.82 16.99
N VAL A 2 -27.90 -10.64 16.47
CA VAL A 2 -26.88 -10.52 15.39
C VAL A 2 -25.44 -10.49 15.93
N GLU A 3 -25.25 -10.15 17.21
CA GLU A 3 -23.93 -10.12 17.86
C GLU A 3 -23.29 -11.51 18.08
N SER A 4 -24.10 -12.57 18.22
CA SER A 4 -23.59 -13.92 18.47
C SER A 4 -23.02 -14.61 17.23
N VAL A 5 -23.41 -14.18 16.02
CA VAL A 5 -22.84 -14.68 14.76
C VAL A 5 -21.53 -13.95 14.43
N LEU A 6 -21.42 -12.67 14.81
CA LEU A 6 -20.20 -11.88 14.64
C LEU A 6 -19.00 -12.45 15.44
N ASN A 7 -19.28 -13.16 16.53
CA ASN A 7 -18.26 -13.72 17.42
C ASN A 7 -17.53 -14.94 16.85
N ARG A 8 -18.04 -15.61 15.80
CA ARG A 8 -17.35 -16.77 15.18
C ARG A 8 -16.26 -16.40 14.18
N TYR A 9 -16.26 -15.19 13.65
CA TYR A 9 -15.17 -14.69 12.80
C TYR A 9 -14.03 -14.04 13.60
N CYS A 10 -14.15 -14.01 14.92
CA CYS A 10 -13.11 -13.60 15.86
C CYS A 10 -12.06 -14.70 16.11
N LEU A 11 -12.03 -15.76 15.30
CA LEU A 11 -11.08 -16.87 15.46
C LEU A 11 -9.67 -16.59 14.90
N VAL A 12 -9.51 -15.58 14.04
CA VAL A 12 -8.17 -15.09 13.60
C VAL A 12 -7.68 -13.94 14.48
N SER A 13 -8.53 -13.42 15.38
CA SER A 13 -8.23 -12.28 16.24
C SER A 13 -8.56 -12.56 17.71
N LYS A 14 -8.06 -13.69 18.24
CA LYS A 14 -8.00 -13.93 19.70
C LYS A 14 -7.03 -12.98 20.44
N VAL A 15 -6.65 -11.87 19.80
CA VAL A 15 -5.93 -10.72 20.37
C VAL A 15 -6.71 -9.43 20.05
N CYS A 16 -8.04 -9.45 20.16
CA CYS A 16 -8.85 -8.23 20.16
C CYS A 16 -8.76 -7.53 21.54
N CYS A 17 -7.58 -7.02 21.90
CA CYS A 17 -7.44 -6.05 23.01
C CYS A 17 -7.27 -4.60 22.50
N PHE A 18 -7.22 -4.39 21.18
CA PHE A 18 -7.30 -3.07 20.56
C PHE A 18 -8.44 -3.05 19.54
N CYS A 19 -9.65 -2.82 20.05
CA CYS A 19 -10.91 -2.82 19.29
C CYS A 19 -11.04 -1.60 18.35
N VAL A 20 -10.12 -1.42 17.42
CA VAL A 20 -10.34 -0.49 16.31
C VAL A 20 -11.35 -1.16 15.38
N SER A 21 -12.49 -0.50 15.14
CA SER A 21 -13.47 -1.03 14.18
C SER A 21 -12.79 -1.23 12.81
N LEU A 22 -13.06 -2.34 12.13
CA LEU A 22 -12.47 -2.63 10.80
C LEU A 22 -12.63 -1.47 9.81
N ARG A 23 -13.72 -0.70 9.92
CA ARG A 23 -13.95 0.54 9.17
C ARG A 23 -12.90 1.60 9.49
N ASN A 24 -12.67 1.89 10.77
CA ASN A 24 -11.65 2.84 11.21
C ASN A 24 -10.25 2.35 10.84
N GLY A 25 -10.00 1.04 10.88
CA GLY A 25 -8.77 0.43 10.38
C GLY A 25 -8.54 0.72 8.89
N CYS A 26 -9.55 0.55 8.04
CA CYS A 26 -9.44 0.90 6.62
C CYS A 26 -9.22 2.40 6.37
N ILE A 27 -9.86 3.27 7.15
CA ILE A 27 -9.65 4.73 7.06
C ILE A 27 -8.22 5.09 7.48
N LEU A 28 -7.73 4.53 8.58
CA LEU A 28 -6.36 4.73 9.05
C LEU A 28 -5.32 4.24 8.04
N ILE A 29 -5.55 3.08 7.42
CA ILE A 29 -4.73 2.56 6.33
C ILE A 29 -4.71 3.54 5.16
N ALA A 30 -5.88 4.06 4.75
CA ALA A 30 -5.94 5.01 3.65
C ALA A 30 -5.21 6.32 3.99
N LEU A 31 -5.36 6.83 5.22
CA LEU A 31 -4.67 8.02 5.71
C LEU A 31 -3.15 7.81 5.77
N ALA A 32 -2.68 6.70 6.32
CA ALA A 32 -1.27 6.33 6.32
C ALA A 32 -0.73 6.15 4.89
N GLY A 33 -1.58 5.67 3.97
CA GLY A 33 -1.27 5.55 2.55
C GLY A 33 -1.02 6.87 1.82
N PHE A 34 -1.40 8.02 2.37
CA PHE A 34 -1.03 9.32 1.81
C PHE A 34 0.42 9.74 2.15
N ILE A 35 0.99 9.21 3.23
CA ILE A 35 2.39 9.51 3.62
C ILE A 35 3.37 9.14 2.50
N PRO A 36 3.34 7.92 1.92
CA PRO A 36 4.20 7.59 0.79
C PRO A 36 3.87 8.42 -0.46
N CYS A 37 2.61 8.85 -0.67
CA CYS A 37 2.31 9.75 -1.78
C CYS A 37 3.05 11.07 -1.66
N VAL A 38 3.02 11.70 -0.48
CA VAL A 38 3.74 12.95 -0.21
C VAL A 38 5.25 12.75 -0.39
N TYR A 39 5.78 11.63 0.09
CA TYR A 39 7.19 11.29 -0.13
C TYR A 39 7.53 11.18 -1.62
N LEU A 40 6.74 10.46 -2.41
CA LEU A 40 6.94 10.30 -3.86
C LEU A 40 6.89 11.66 -4.59
N PHE A 41 5.97 12.54 -4.21
CA PHE A 41 5.92 13.90 -4.74
C PHE A 41 7.12 14.75 -4.34
N MET A 42 7.60 14.63 -3.09
CA MET A 42 8.80 15.32 -2.64
C MET A 42 10.06 14.80 -3.35
N VAL A 43 10.17 13.50 -3.59
CA VAL A 43 11.28 12.91 -4.36
C VAL A 43 11.26 13.42 -5.80
N TYR A 44 10.09 13.51 -6.42
CA TYR A 44 9.96 14.09 -7.76
C TYR A 44 10.28 15.59 -7.78
N ALA A 45 9.73 16.37 -6.85
CA ALA A 45 9.89 17.82 -6.78
C ALA A 45 11.30 18.26 -6.35
N SER A 46 11.99 17.45 -5.54
CA SER A 46 13.33 17.77 -5.04
C SER A 46 14.43 17.59 -6.08
N GLY A 47 14.13 17.06 -7.27
CA GLY A 47 15.05 17.04 -8.39
C GLY A 47 16.41 16.44 -8.04
N ASP A 48 16.50 15.12 -8.16
CA ASP A 48 17.65 14.52 -8.83
C ASP A 48 19.01 14.41 -8.09
N SER A 49 19.15 14.70 -6.79
CA SER A 49 20.49 14.51 -6.18
C SER A 49 20.77 13.06 -5.74
N THR A 50 19.83 12.35 -5.11
CA THR A 50 20.16 11.08 -4.44
C THR A 50 20.43 9.91 -5.38
N LEU A 51 19.60 9.67 -6.39
CA LEU A 51 19.78 8.51 -7.30
C LEU A 51 21.00 8.68 -8.22
N LEU A 52 21.22 9.89 -8.75
CA LEU A 52 22.41 10.23 -9.53
C LEU A 52 23.68 10.13 -8.69
N ASN A 53 23.67 10.59 -7.44
CA ASN A 53 24.82 10.48 -6.53
C ASN A 53 25.16 9.03 -6.13
N HIS A 54 24.24 8.08 -6.36
CA HIS A 54 24.43 6.65 -6.09
C HIS A 54 24.56 5.82 -7.38
N GLY A 55 25.00 6.45 -8.48
CA GLY A 55 25.46 5.76 -9.69
C GLY A 55 24.35 5.26 -10.62
N VAL A 56 23.10 5.68 -10.41
CA VAL A 56 22.01 5.38 -11.36
C VAL A 56 22.15 6.26 -12.59
N HIS A 57 22.07 5.65 -13.78
CA HIS A 57 22.22 6.35 -15.05
C HIS A 57 21.14 7.45 -15.21
N PRO A 58 21.48 8.67 -15.68
CA PRO A 58 20.56 9.82 -15.73
C PRO A 58 19.22 9.53 -16.43
N ILE A 59 19.27 8.86 -17.59
CA ILE A 59 18.05 8.45 -18.32
C ILE A 59 17.16 7.54 -17.48
N VAL A 60 17.75 6.62 -16.72
CA VAL A 60 17.02 5.69 -15.87
C VAL A 60 16.43 6.43 -14.67
N THR A 61 17.17 7.37 -14.10
CA THR A 61 16.70 8.22 -13.00
C THR A 61 15.48 9.05 -13.43
N GLU A 62 15.53 9.71 -14.58
CA GLU A 62 14.42 10.52 -15.11
C GLU A 62 13.16 9.67 -15.34
N ILE A 63 13.30 8.49 -15.96
CA ILE A 63 12.20 7.55 -16.17
C ILE A 63 11.59 7.10 -14.84
N ILE A 64 12.43 6.73 -13.88
CA ILE A 64 12.00 6.25 -12.56
C ILE A 64 11.30 7.36 -11.77
N LEU A 65 11.78 8.60 -11.84
CA LEU A 65 11.15 9.76 -11.20
C LEU A 65 9.76 10.02 -11.79
N HIS A 66 9.61 9.96 -13.12
CA HIS A 66 8.30 10.08 -13.77
C HIS A 66 7.34 8.94 -13.39
N ILE A 67 7.85 7.70 -13.32
CA ILE A 67 7.07 6.55 -12.85
C ILE A 67 6.62 6.77 -11.41
N TYR A 68 7.51 7.17 -10.50
CA TYR A 68 7.18 7.43 -9.09
C TYR A 68 6.19 8.58 -8.91
N ALA A 69 6.30 9.66 -9.69
CA ALA A 69 5.32 10.75 -9.68
C ALA A 69 3.93 10.27 -10.11
N THR A 70 3.88 9.48 -11.19
CA THR A 70 2.63 8.91 -11.70
C THR A 70 2.03 7.92 -10.70
N LEU A 71 2.86 7.10 -10.06
CA LEU A 71 2.46 6.18 -9.01
C LEU A 71 1.94 6.90 -7.77
N GLY A 72 2.56 8.02 -7.37
CA GLY A 72 2.10 8.85 -6.26
C GLY A 72 0.69 9.40 -6.50
N LEU A 73 0.41 9.89 -7.70
CA LEU A 73 -0.93 10.32 -8.13
C LEU A 73 -1.96 9.18 -8.07
N LEU A 74 -1.61 8.03 -8.64
CA LEU A 74 -2.47 6.84 -8.65
C LEU A 74 -2.74 6.36 -7.23
N LEU A 75 -1.72 6.31 -6.38
CA LEU A 75 -1.83 5.88 -4.98
C LEU A 75 -2.74 6.82 -4.18
N CYS A 76 -2.65 8.14 -4.40
CA CYS A 76 -3.60 9.10 -3.85
C CYS A 76 -5.05 8.78 -4.24
N GLY A 77 -5.32 8.58 -5.53
CA GLY A 77 -6.65 8.25 -6.03
C GLY A 77 -7.20 6.94 -5.43
N VAL A 78 -6.35 5.92 -5.34
CA VAL A 78 -6.69 4.61 -4.77
C VAL A 78 -7.00 4.70 -3.27
N ASN A 79 -6.25 5.49 -2.50
CA ASN A 79 -6.54 5.73 -1.09
C ASN A 79 -7.86 6.50 -0.89
N ILE A 80 -8.19 7.45 -1.77
CA ILE A 80 -9.52 8.10 -1.77
C ILE A 80 -10.62 7.07 -2.01
N ILE A 81 -10.45 6.15 -2.97
CA ILE A 81 -11.40 5.06 -3.24
C ILE A 81 -11.61 4.20 -1.99
N LEU A 82 -10.55 3.89 -1.23
CA LEU A 82 -10.66 3.14 0.03
C LEU A 82 -11.48 3.89 1.08
N ILE A 83 -11.24 5.20 1.24
CA ILE A 83 -12.00 6.05 2.18
C ILE A 83 -13.48 6.06 1.80
N VAL A 84 -13.79 6.33 0.53
CA VAL A 84 -15.18 6.38 0.05
C VAL A 84 -15.84 5.01 0.19
N GLY A 85 -15.15 3.93 -0.14
CA GLY A 85 -15.61 2.55 0.05
C GLY A 85 -15.91 2.23 1.52
N ALA A 86 -15.05 2.69 2.44
CA ALA A 86 -15.21 2.50 3.89
C ALA A 86 -16.35 3.33 4.48
N ILE A 87 -16.58 4.56 3.99
CA ILE A 87 -17.68 5.42 4.44
C ILE A 87 -19.03 4.91 3.91
N ARG A 88 -19.08 4.51 2.63
CA ARG A 88 -20.31 4.10 1.95
C ARG A 88 -20.64 2.61 2.11
N PHE A 89 -19.83 1.83 2.83
CA PHE A 89 -19.95 0.37 2.93
C PHE A 89 -20.10 -0.31 1.56
N ASN A 90 -19.38 0.19 0.55
CA ASN A 90 -19.51 -0.29 -0.82
C ASN A 90 -18.43 -1.33 -1.13
N GLU A 91 -18.85 -2.60 -1.26
CA GLU A 91 -17.94 -3.72 -1.54
C GLU A 91 -17.18 -3.56 -2.85
N LYS A 92 -17.82 -3.03 -3.91
CA LYS A 92 -17.20 -2.89 -5.23
C LYS A 92 -15.99 -1.97 -5.18
N LEU A 93 -16.10 -0.84 -4.49
CA LEU A 93 -14.99 0.12 -4.30
C LEU A 93 -13.82 -0.52 -3.55
N ILE A 94 -14.09 -1.36 -2.56
CA ILE A 94 -13.06 -2.08 -1.80
C ILE A 94 -12.37 -3.14 -2.68
N ILE A 95 -13.12 -3.82 -3.54
CA ILE A 95 -12.54 -4.77 -4.52
C ILE A 95 -11.65 -4.03 -5.52
N TYR A 96 -12.06 -2.86 -6.02
CA TYR A 96 -11.22 -2.05 -6.90
C TYR A 96 -9.93 -1.62 -6.20
N TYR A 97 -10.00 -1.20 -4.94
CA TYR A 97 -8.80 -0.91 -4.14
C TYR A 97 -7.86 -2.12 -4.06
N LEU A 98 -8.37 -3.31 -3.70
CA LEU A 98 -7.54 -4.52 -3.58
C LEU A 98 -6.87 -4.89 -4.92
N ARG A 99 -7.58 -4.76 -6.04
CA ARG A 99 -7.02 -5.02 -7.37
C ARG A 99 -5.92 -4.02 -7.72
N PHE A 100 -6.16 -2.73 -7.48
CA PHE A 100 -5.17 -1.69 -7.70
C PHE A 100 -3.94 -1.87 -6.81
N ALA A 101 -4.12 -2.23 -5.54
CA ALA A 101 -3.03 -2.49 -4.61
C ALA A 101 -2.10 -3.61 -5.10
N CYS A 102 -2.65 -4.70 -5.67
CA CYS A 102 -1.85 -5.77 -6.26
C CYS A 102 -1.02 -5.30 -7.48
N VAL A 103 -1.63 -4.52 -8.39
CA VAL A 103 -0.93 -4.00 -9.57
C VAL A 103 0.16 -3.01 -9.16
N TYR A 104 -0.15 -2.11 -8.24
CA TYR A 104 0.79 -1.16 -7.67
C TYR A 104 1.99 -1.89 -7.05
N PHE A 105 1.74 -2.93 -6.26
CA PHE A 105 2.78 -3.72 -5.62
C PHE A 105 3.71 -4.40 -6.63
N ALA A 106 3.18 -5.00 -7.69
CA ALA A 106 3.99 -5.62 -8.74
C ALA A 106 4.92 -4.60 -9.43
N LEU A 107 4.42 -3.39 -9.65
CA LEU A 107 5.16 -2.32 -10.30
C LEU A 107 6.21 -1.69 -9.37
N ASP A 108 5.90 -1.55 -8.08
CA ASP A 108 6.84 -1.14 -7.04
C ASP A 108 8.03 -2.11 -6.93
N VAL A 109 7.75 -3.43 -6.87
CA VAL A 109 8.78 -4.48 -6.90
C VAL A 109 9.68 -4.34 -8.13
N PHE A 110 9.10 -4.14 -9.31
CA PHE A 110 9.87 -3.95 -10.54
C PHE A 110 10.80 -2.73 -10.45
N CYS A 111 10.29 -1.58 -9.99
CA CYS A 111 11.09 -0.36 -9.85
C CYS A 111 12.22 -0.51 -8.85
N VAL A 112 11.95 -1.11 -7.68
CA VAL A 112 12.97 -1.37 -6.65
C VAL A 112 14.08 -2.26 -7.20
N MET A 113 13.73 -3.34 -7.91
CA MET A 113 14.71 -4.25 -8.49
C MET A 113 15.60 -3.55 -9.53
N VAL A 114 15.01 -2.72 -10.39
CA VAL A 114 15.76 -1.93 -11.39
C VAL A 114 16.75 -1.00 -10.70
N ILE A 115 16.32 -0.24 -9.69
CA ILE A 115 17.19 0.68 -8.92
C ILE A 115 18.35 -0.09 -8.28
N CYS A 116 18.06 -1.22 -7.65
CA CYS A 116 19.08 -2.03 -7.00
C CYS A 116 20.11 -2.58 -8.00
N ILE A 117 19.69 -3.03 -9.18
CA ILE A 117 20.60 -3.52 -10.23
C ILE A 117 21.53 -2.39 -10.69
N PHE A 118 20.99 -1.21 -10.98
CA PHE A 118 21.80 -0.07 -11.43
C PHE A 118 22.74 0.44 -10.33
N ALA A 119 22.31 0.47 -9.07
CA ALA A 119 23.16 0.83 -7.94
C ALA A 119 24.32 -0.16 -7.74
N VAL A 120 24.07 -1.47 -7.92
CA VAL A 120 25.11 -2.52 -7.87
C VAL A 120 26.11 -2.34 -9.02
N ILE A 121 25.64 -2.09 -10.24
CA ILE A 121 26.50 -1.82 -11.40
C ILE A 121 27.36 -0.57 -11.16
N GLY A 122 26.80 0.45 -10.51
CA GLY A 122 27.51 1.66 -10.11
C GLY A 122 28.47 1.50 -8.92
N GLY A 123 28.58 0.30 -8.32
CA GLY A 123 29.46 0.02 -7.18
C GLY A 123 28.89 0.38 -5.80
N PHE A 124 27.62 0.79 -5.72
CA PHE A 124 26.94 1.22 -4.48
C PHE A 124 26.17 0.06 -3.82
N PHE A 125 26.88 -0.99 -3.43
CA PHE A 125 26.28 -2.21 -2.84
C PHE A 125 25.52 -1.97 -1.52
N THR A 126 26.05 -1.11 -0.65
CA THR A 126 25.42 -0.80 0.65
C THR A 126 24.09 -0.07 0.49
N PHE A 127 24.01 0.85 -0.48
CA PHE A 127 22.76 1.54 -0.83
C PHE A 127 21.72 0.56 -1.38
N ALA A 128 22.10 -0.29 -2.34
CA ALA A 128 21.19 -1.30 -2.89
C ALA A 128 20.65 -2.25 -1.80
N GLY A 129 21.52 -2.70 -0.89
CA GLY A 129 21.14 -3.56 0.22
C GLY A 129 20.17 -2.90 1.21
N LEU A 130 20.46 -1.65 1.62
CA LEU A 130 19.58 -0.89 2.52
C LEU A 130 18.24 -0.57 1.87
N TYR A 131 18.25 -0.17 0.59
CA TYR A 131 17.03 0.15 -0.16
C TYR A 131 16.13 -1.09 -0.30
N LEU A 132 16.72 -2.24 -0.65
CA LEU A 132 16.00 -3.51 -0.73
C LEU A 132 15.46 -3.95 0.64
N LEU A 133 16.23 -3.80 1.72
CA LEU A 133 15.79 -4.14 3.07
C LEU A 133 14.56 -3.33 3.49
N VAL A 134 14.59 -2.01 3.27
CA VAL A 134 13.46 -1.12 3.57
C VAL A 134 12.23 -1.50 2.75
N ALA A 135 12.40 -1.78 1.45
CA ALA A 135 11.33 -2.23 0.58
C ALA A 135 10.70 -3.54 1.08
N ILE A 136 11.52 -4.53 1.47
CA ILE A 136 11.03 -5.82 2.01
C ILE A 136 10.24 -5.60 3.30
N CYS A 137 10.75 -4.78 4.23
CA CYS A 137 10.03 -4.46 5.47
C CYS A 137 8.67 -3.82 5.18
N TYR A 138 8.60 -2.92 4.21
CA TYR A 138 7.36 -2.30 3.77
C TYR A 138 6.40 -3.33 3.14
N TRP A 139 6.90 -4.24 2.32
CA TRP A 139 6.09 -5.30 1.71
C TRP A 139 5.50 -6.25 2.75
N ILE A 140 6.28 -6.64 3.76
CA ILE A 140 5.81 -7.44 4.90
C ILE A 140 4.66 -6.71 5.60
N LEU A 141 4.79 -5.40 5.85
CA LEU A 141 3.73 -4.62 6.49
C LEU A 141 2.43 -4.61 5.66
N ILE A 142 2.53 -4.47 4.34
CA ILE A 142 1.35 -4.52 3.45
C ILE A 142 0.68 -5.91 3.51
N TYR A 143 1.47 -6.98 3.38
CA TYR A 143 0.94 -8.34 3.32
C TYR A 143 0.33 -8.82 4.63
N PHE A 144 0.95 -8.49 5.76
CA PHE A 144 0.52 -8.98 7.07
C PHE A 144 -0.49 -8.07 7.76
N TYR A 145 -0.58 -6.80 7.38
CA TYR A 145 -1.47 -5.84 8.03
C TYR A 145 -2.52 -5.23 7.10
N VAL A 146 -2.10 -4.63 5.98
CA VAL A 146 -3.01 -3.86 5.11
C VAL A 146 -4.01 -4.77 4.40
N LEU A 147 -3.54 -5.79 3.69
CA LEU A 147 -4.41 -6.70 2.93
C LEU A 147 -5.39 -7.48 3.82
N PRO A 148 -4.98 -8.04 4.98
CA PRO A 148 -5.90 -8.74 5.87
C PRO A 148 -7.00 -7.83 6.45
N VAL A 149 -6.68 -6.59 6.83
CA VAL A 149 -7.67 -5.65 7.38
C VAL A 149 -8.70 -5.26 6.32
N VAL A 150 -8.25 -4.89 5.12
CA VAL A 150 -9.14 -4.49 4.02
C VAL A 150 -10.01 -5.67 3.54
N ASN A 151 -9.43 -6.86 3.41
CA ASN A 151 -10.17 -8.06 3.03
C ASN A 151 -11.14 -8.52 4.14
N GLY A 152 -10.77 -8.35 5.42
CA GLY A 152 -11.64 -8.58 6.56
C GLY A 152 -12.85 -7.65 6.57
N PHE A 153 -12.64 -6.37 6.27
CA PHE A 153 -13.73 -5.39 6.14
C PHE A 153 -14.65 -5.71 4.96
N ARG A 154 -14.10 -6.11 3.81
CA ARG A 154 -14.88 -6.59 2.66
C ARG A 154 -15.80 -7.75 3.04
N LYS A 155 -15.25 -8.80 3.67
CA LYS A 155 -16.04 -9.96 4.11
C LYS A 155 -17.16 -9.56 5.06
N LYS A 156 -16.89 -8.64 5.99
CA LYS A 156 -17.90 -8.09 6.90
C LYS A 156 -19.06 -7.42 6.16
N ILE A 157 -18.79 -6.64 5.12
CA ILE A 157 -19.84 -6.01 4.29
C ILE A 157 -20.68 -7.07 3.58
N HIS A 158 -20.03 -8.03 2.91
CA HIS A 158 -20.72 -9.08 2.17
C HIS A 158 -21.66 -9.90 3.06
N THR A 159 -21.22 -10.21 4.29
CA THR A 159 -22.07 -10.85 5.30
C THR A 159 -23.30 -10.00 5.64
N ILE A 160 -23.14 -8.70 5.91
CA ILE A 160 -24.26 -7.81 6.23
C ILE A 160 -25.28 -7.77 5.08
N VAL A 161 -24.84 -7.73 3.82
CA VAL A 161 -25.74 -7.71 2.66
C VAL A 161 -26.56 -9.00 2.53
N ILE A 162 -26.00 -10.16 2.87
CA ILE A 162 -26.71 -11.45 2.80
C ILE A 162 -27.75 -11.60 3.92
N TYR A 163 -27.49 -11.06 5.12
CA TYR A 163 -28.39 -11.22 6.26
C TYR A 163 -29.49 -10.15 6.34
N VAL A 164 -29.39 -9.07 5.56
CA VAL A 164 -30.36 -7.96 5.54
C VAL A 164 -31.35 -8.06 4.36
N ASN A 165 -31.01 -8.83 3.32
CA ASN A 165 -31.92 -9.22 2.24
C ASN A 165 -32.51 -10.62 2.51
#